data_AF-A0A924Q6T0-F1
#
_entry.id   AF-A0A924Q6T0-F1
#
_cell.length_a   1.000
_cell.length_b   1.000
_cell.length_c   1.000
_cell.angle_alpha   90.00
_cell.angle_beta   90.00
_cell.angle_gamma   90.00
#
_symmetry.space_group_name_H-M   'P 1'
#
loop_
_entity.id
_entity.type
_entity.pdbx_description
1 polymer ?
#
loop_
_entity_poly.entity_id
_entity_poly.type
_entity_poly.pdbx_seq_one_letter_code
_entity_poly.pdbx_strand_id
1 'polypeptide(L)'
;MSVNFQLDEDEDRDPVGPRPRDPVALFTQAAVDVGLLKQGDKLDQNVIALCMRVVDAAAAIGDQYRIPDMPEDTVGDHIRAELYD
;
A
#
# COMPACT_ATOMS: atom_id res chain seq x y z
N MET A 1 3.97 44.05 -15.50
CA MET A 1 4.82 42.85 -15.36
C MET A 1 4.15 41.97 -14.32
N SER A 2 3.46 40.93 -14.75
CA SER A 2 2.83 39.98 -13.84
C SER A 2 3.84 38.87 -13.57
N VAL A 3 4.22 38.72 -12.30
CA VAL A 3 5.13 37.68 -11.85
C VAL A 3 4.32 36.38 -11.80
N ASN A 4 4.66 35.42 -12.66
CA ASN A 4 4.11 34.07 -12.60
C ASN A 4 4.74 33.38 -11.38
N PHE A 5 3.99 33.27 -10.29
CA PHE A 5 4.34 32.36 -9.20
C PHE A 5 4.00 30.95 -9.66
N GLN A 6 5.00 30.22 -10.13
CA GLN A 6 4.91 28.78 -10.21
C GLN A 6 5.01 28.28 -8.77
N LEU A 7 3.89 27.81 -8.22
CA LEU A 7 3.90 27.14 -6.94
C LEU A 7 4.56 25.79 -7.19
N ASP A 8 5.76 25.60 -6.66
CA ASP A 8 6.37 24.28 -6.55
C ASP A 8 5.49 23.45 -5.60
N GLU A 9 4.58 22.65 -6.17
CA GLU A 9 3.83 21.67 -5.40
C GLU A 9 4.79 20.58 -4.94
N ASP A 10 4.94 20.47 -3.63
CA ASP A 10 5.79 19.50 -2.94
C ASP A 10 4.85 18.42 -2.38
N GLU A 11 4.66 17.32 -3.13
CA GLU A 11 3.76 16.20 -2.74
C GLU A 11 4.12 15.63 -1.36
N ASP A 12 5.39 15.72 -0.94
CA ASP A 12 5.85 15.26 0.37
C ASP A 12 5.32 16.12 1.53
N ARG A 13 4.77 17.31 1.24
CA ARG A 13 4.12 18.20 2.22
C ARG A 13 2.61 18.07 2.26
N ASP A 14 2.03 17.26 1.39
CA ASP A 14 0.60 17.03 1.44
C ASP A 14 0.27 16.30 2.75
N PRO A 15 -0.79 16.74 3.46
CA PRO A 15 -1.20 16.08 4.68
C PRO A 15 -1.55 14.62 4.35
N VAL A 16 -0.72 13.68 4.80
CA VAL A 16 -1.10 12.28 4.85
C VAL A 16 -2.39 12.23 5.66
N GLY A 17 -3.45 11.74 5.02
CA GLY A 17 -4.78 11.68 5.62
C GLY A 17 -4.77 11.00 6.99
N PRO A 18 -5.85 11.12 7.79
CA PRO A 18 -5.91 10.50 9.10
C PRO A 18 -5.39 9.05 9.06
N ARG A 19 -4.52 8.70 10.01
CA ARG A 19 -3.87 7.37 10.10
C ARG A 19 -4.87 6.29 9.70
N PRO A 20 -4.55 5.40 8.74
CA PRO A 20 -5.51 4.45 8.24
C PRO A 20 -6.12 3.70 9.41
N ARG A 21 -7.43 3.86 9.63
CA ARG A 21 -8.19 2.84 10.37
C ARG A 21 -7.89 1.56 9.64
N ASP A 22 -7.43 0.54 10.36
CA ASP A 22 -7.02 -0.77 9.83
C ASP A 22 -7.72 -1.06 8.50
N PRO A 23 -7.03 -0.82 7.36
CA PRO A 23 -7.68 -0.84 6.06
C PRO A 23 -8.24 -2.22 5.76
N VAL A 24 -7.62 -3.28 6.31
CA VAL A 24 -8.12 -4.65 6.23
C VAL A 24 -9.48 -4.75 6.92
N ALA A 25 -9.60 -4.26 8.15
CA ALA A 25 -10.88 -4.27 8.87
C ALA A 25 -11.99 -3.47 8.15
N LEU A 26 -11.65 -2.35 7.51
CA LEU A 26 -12.62 -1.56 6.74
C LEU A 26 -13.11 -2.28 5.48
N PHE A 27 -12.20 -2.88 4.70
CA PHE A 27 -12.56 -3.63 3.50
C PHE A 27 -13.32 -4.91 3.84
N THR A 28 -12.91 -5.63 4.88
CA THR A 28 -13.60 -6.82 5.38
C THR A 28 -15.03 -6.48 5.82
N GLN A 29 -15.23 -5.40 6.58
CA GLN A 29 -16.57 -5.00 7.00
C GLN A 29 -17.44 -4.60 5.80
N ALA A 30 -16.92 -3.81 4.85
CA ALA A 30 -17.66 -3.42 3.65
C ALA A 30 -18.06 -4.62 2.80
N ALA A 31 -17.19 -5.63 2.68
CA ALA A 31 -17.47 -6.85 1.94
C ALA A 31 -18.47 -7.77 2.67
N VAL A 32 -18.52 -7.77 4.01
CA VAL A 32 -19.59 -8.43 4.78
C VAL A 32 -20.93 -7.71 4.57
N ASP A 33 -20.93 -6.38 4.61
CA ASP A 33 -22.15 -5.56 4.50
C ASP A 33 -22.86 -5.75 3.15
N VAL A 34 -22.11 -5.96 2.07
CA VAL A 34 -22.66 -6.25 0.72
C VAL A 34 -22.85 -7.75 0.45
N GLY A 35 -22.60 -8.62 1.44
CA GLY A 35 -22.80 -10.07 1.34
C GLY A 35 -21.78 -10.79 0.46
N LEU A 36 -20.66 -10.15 0.12
CA LEU A 36 -19.52 -10.80 -0.54
C LEU A 36 -18.80 -11.75 0.42
N LEU A 37 -18.70 -11.39 1.70
CA LEU A 37 -18.13 -12.20 2.77
C LEU A 37 -19.22 -12.73 3.71
N LYS A 38 -19.13 -14.01 4.07
CA LYS A 38 -19.85 -14.56 5.22
C LYS A 38 -18.91 -14.62 6.43
N GLN A 39 -19.39 -14.16 7.58
CA GLN A 39 -18.61 -14.15 8.81
C GLN A 39 -18.17 -15.58 9.18
N GLY A 40 -16.86 -15.82 9.17
CA GLY A 40 -16.25 -17.13 9.48
C GLY A 40 -15.96 -18.04 8.28
N ASP A 41 -16.11 -17.56 7.04
CA ASP A 41 -15.84 -18.35 5.84
C ASP A 41 -14.41 -18.17 5.30
N LYS A 42 -13.89 -19.18 4.60
CA LYS A 42 -12.50 -19.25 4.05
C LYS A 42 -12.12 -18.11 3.11
N LEU A 43 -13.06 -17.24 2.76
CA LEU A 43 -12.84 -16.12 1.88
C LEU A 43 -11.83 -15.13 2.47
N ASP A 44 -11.76 -14.98 3.80
CA ASP A 44 -10.74 -14.14 4.45
C ASP A 44 -9.31 -14.64 4.14
N GLN A 45 -9.08 -15.95 4.21
CA GLN A 45 -7.77 -16.54 3.88
C GLN A 45 -7.45 -16.42 2.38
N ASN A 46 -8.46 -16.53 1.52
CA ASN A 46 -8.28 -16.35 0.07
C ASN A 46 -8.00 -14.89 -0.30
N VAL A 47 -8.61 -13.94 0.40
CA VAL A 47 -8.39 -12.50 0.23
C VAL A 47 -7.00 -12.13 0.75
N ILE A 48 -6.62 -12.59 1.94
CA ILE A 48 -5.26 -12.41 2.46
C ILE A 48 -4.26 -13.01 1.47
N ALA A 49 -4.46 -14.24 1.01
CA ALA A 49 -3.58 -14.87 0.03
C ALA A 49 -3.50 -14.09 -1.29
N LEU A 50 -4.59 -13.50 -1.76
CA LEU A 50 -4.60 -12.63 -2.94
C LEU A 50 -3.80 -11.35 -2.69
N CYS A 51 -4.04 -10.67 -1.58
CA CYS A 51 -3.33 -9.44 -1.21
C CYS A 51 -1.82 -9.69 -1.08
N MET A 52 -1.42 -10.79 -0.43
CA MET A 52 -0.02 -11.23 -0.35
C MET A 52 0.60 -11.39 -1.74
N ARG A 53 -0.10 -12.05 -2.68
CA ARG A 53 0.38 -12.22 -4.06
C ARG A 53 0.49 -10.90 -4.83
N VAL A 54 -0.36 -9.92 -4.55
CA VAL A 54 -0.27 -8.59 -5.15
C VAL A 54 0.97 -7.86 -4.62
N VAL A 55 1.21 -7.92 -3.31
CA VAL A 55 2.41 -7.36 -2.69
C VAL A 55 3.67 -8.01 -3.26
N ASP A 56 3.70 -9.35 -3.38
CA ASP A 56 4.83 -10.07 -3.99
C ASP A 56 5.07 -9.64 -5.44
N ALA A 57 4.02 -9.45 -6.23
CA ALA A 57 4.13 -9.01 -7.61
C ALA A 57 4.65 -7.56 -7.72
N ALA A 58 4.19 -6.67 -6.84
CA ALA A 58 4.69 -5.30 -6.75
C ALA A 58 6.16 -5.27 -6.31
N ALA A 59 6.53 -6.08 -5.31
CA ALA A 59 7.90 -6.21 -4.85
C ALA A 59 8.82 -6.76 -5.96
N ALA A 60 8.37 -7.75 -6.73
CA ALA A 60 9.12 -8.28 -7.87
C ALA A 60 9.41 -7.23 -8.95
N ILE A 61 8.50 -6.27 -9.16
CA ILE A 61 8.76 -5.10 -10.02
C ILE A 61 9.78 -4.16 -9.35
N GLY A 62 9.73 -4.02 -8.03
CA GLY A 62 10.68 -3.25 -7.22
C GLY A 62 12.09 -3.83 -7.18
N ASP A 63 12.27 -5.14 -7.34
CA ASP A 63 13.57 -5.83 -7.25
C ASP A 63 14.60 -5.34 -8.29
N GLN A 64 14.13 -4.73 -9.39
CA GLN A 64 15.02 -4.13 -10.40
C GLN A 64 15.56 -2.73 -10.03
N TYR A 65 15.04 -2.13 -8.95
CA TYR A 65 15.40 -0.79 -8.51
C TYR A 65 16.13 -0.84 -7.16
N ARG A 66 17.34 -0.29 -7.13
CA ARG A 66 18.14 -0.14 -5.91
C ARG A 66 17.76 1.15 -5.18
N ILE A 67 17.74 1.11 -3.85
CA ILE A 67 17.51 2.29 -3.02
C ILE A 67 18.82 3.09 -2.97
N PRO A 68 18.83 4.38 -3.36
CA PRO A 68 20.07 5.17 -3.44
C PRO A 68 20.86 5.21 -2.12
N ASP A 69 20.16 5.28 -1.00
CA ASP A 69 20.75 5.37 0.34
C ASP A 69 20.98 4.01 1.01
N MET A 70 20.50 2.92 0.40
CA MET A 70 20.61 1.54 0.90
C MET A 70 20.93 0.60 -0.28
N PRO A 71 22.17 0.60 -0.79
CA PRO A 71 22.50 -0.10 -2.03
C PRO A 71 22.38 -1.63 -1.95
N GLU A 72 22.40 -2.19 -0.73
CA GLU A 72 22.17 -3.61 -0.49
C GLU A 72 20.69 -3.98 -0.64
N ASP A 73 19.78 -3.01 -0.47
CA ASP A 73 18.34 -3.21 -0.50
C ASP A 73 17.73 -2.77 -1.84
N THR A 74 16.71 -3.49 -2.25
CA THR A 74 15.87 -3.11 -3.39
C THR A 74 14.59 -2.42 -2.92
N VAL A 75 13.94 -1.69 -3.81
CA VAL A 75 12.57 -1.20 -3.57
C VAL A 75 11.62 -2.36 -3.26
N GLY A 76 11.87 -3.54 -3.84
CA GLY A 76 11.12 -4.76 -3.53
C GLY A 76 11.29 -5.23 -2.09
N ASP A 77 12.50 -5.14 -1.54
CA ASP A 77 12.78 -5.48 -0.14
C ASP A 77 12.04 -4.54 0.81
N HIS A 78 12.01 -3.24 0.51
CA HIS A 78 11.25 -2.26 1.28
C HIS A 78 9.73 -2.52 1.22
N ILE A 79 9.18 -2.86 0.04
CA ILE A 79 7.76 -3.21 -0.10
C ILE A 79 7.40 -4.44 0.73
N ARG A 80 8.30 -5.45 0.79
CA ARG A 80 8.09 -6.64 1.62
C ARG A 80 8.21 -6.34 3.11
N ALA A 81 9.10 -5.41 3.50
CA ALA A 81 9.30 -5.03 4.89
C ALA A 81 8.07 -4.34 5.50
N GLU A 82 7.46 -3.41 4.76
CA GLU A 82 6.25 -2.66 5.18
C GLU A 82 5.02 -3.55 5.47
N LEU A 83 5.02 -4.78 4.97
CA LEU A 83 3.94 -5.73 5.23
C LEU A 83 3.98 -6.33 6.66
N TYR A 84 5.14 -6.29 7.32
CA TYR A 84 5.39 -6.93 8.61
C TYR A 84 5.76 -5.96 9.73
N ASP A 85 5.77 -4.65 9.46
CA ASP A 85 6.06 -3.56 10.40
C ASP A 85 4.77 -3.06 11.10
#